data_AF-A0A921HPH8-F1
#
_entry.id   AF-A0A921HPH8-F1
#
_cell.length_a   1.000
_cell.length_b   1.000
_cell.length_c   1.000
_cell.angle_alpha   90.00
_cell.angle_beta   90.00
_cell.angle_gamma   90.00
#
_symmetry.space_group_name_H-M   'P 1'
#
loop_
_entity.id
_entity.type
_entity.pdbx_description
1 polymer ?
#
loop_
_entity_poly.entity_id
_entity_poly.type
_entity_poly.pdbx_seq_one_letter_code
_entity_poly.pdbx_strand_id
1 'polypeptide(L)'
;MVYIALIALILGIISGQFIFSAQYHGLLGTIADYLLYLLMFSVGISVGMNETIIQKIRGYNLCILLIPIGVTIGSVFGGFVCGLIFDMRAVDSLSIGAAMGWYSLSGVMLEALSSAQIGTIAFLSSLM
;
A
#
# COMPACT_ATOMS: atom_id res chain seq x y z
N MET A 1 -8.57 -6.58 14.43
CA MET A 1 -8.34 -5.63 13.33
C MET A 1 -8.28 -6.33 11.97
N VAL A 2 -7.38 -7.30 11.76
CA VAL A 2 -7.28 -8.06 10.49
C VAL A 2 -8.60 -8.72 10.07
N TYR A 3 -9.29 -9.42 10.98
CA TYR A 3 -10.59 -10.04 10.68
C TYR A 3 -11.67 -9.04 10.23
N ILE A 4 -11.69 -7.83 10.81
CA ILE A 4 -12.65 -6.78 10.44
C ILE A 4 -12.33 -6.28 9.02
N ALA A 5 -11.05 -6.09 8.71
CA ALA A 5 -10.61 -5.70 7.36
C ALA A 5 -10.99 -6.77 6.31
N LEU A 6 -10.81 -8.06 6.63
CA LEU A 6 -11.20 -9.16 5.74
C LEU A 6 -12.72 -9.21 5.52
N ILE A 7 -13.51 -9.05 6.58
CA ILE A 7 -14.98 -9.01 6.44
C ILE A 7 -15.43 -7.80 5.60
N ALA A 8 -14.83 -6.63 5.84
CA ALA A 8 -15.12 -5.42 5.06
C ALA A 8 -14.74 -5.60 3.58
N LEU A 9 -13.61 -6.25 3.29
CA LEU A 9 -13.18 -6.57 1.92
C LEU A 9 -14.19 -7.51 1.24
N ILE A 10 -14.60 -8.58 1.90
CA ILE A 10 -15.57 -9.54 1.37
C ILE A 10 -16.91 -8.85 1.08
N LEU A 11 -17.42 -8.04 2.01
CA LEU A 11 -18.65 -7.27 1.83
C LEU A 11 -18.51 -6.27 0.67
N GLY A 12 -17.36 -5.63 0.52
CA GLY A 12 -17.05 -4.73 -0.59
C GLY A 12 -17.09 -5.43 -1.94
N ILE A 13 -16.46 -6.62 -2.06
CA ILE A 13 -16.46 -7.42 -3.29
C ILE A 13 -17.88 -7.85 -3.66
N ILE A 14 -18.65 -8.36 -2.70
CA ILE A 14 -20.05 -8.76 -2.92
C ILE A 14 -20.88 -7.55 -3.37
N SER A 15 -20.74 -6.42 -2.69
CA SER A 15 -21.48 -5.20 -3.04
C SER A 15 -21.10 -4.69 -4.44
N GLY A 16 -19.81 -4.72 -4.79
CA GLY A 16 -19.32 -4.32 -6.11
C GLY A 16 -19.84 -5.22 -7.24
N GLN A 17 -20.02 -6.52 -6.98
CA GLN A 17 -20.49 -7.47 -8.00
C GLN A 17 -22.01 -7.44 -8.22
N PHE A 18 -22.80 -7.22 -7.16
CA PHE A 18 -24.26 -7.37 -7.22
C PHE A 18 -25.05 -6.05 -7.24
N ILE A 19 -24.48 -4.95 -6.73
CA ILE A 19 -25.22 -3.68 -6.49
C ILE A 19 -24.78 -2.56 -7.44
N PHE A 20 -23.50 -2.51 -7.80
CA PHE A 20 -22.93 -1.39 -8.56
C PHE A 20 -22.64 -1.75 -10.02
N SER A 21 -23.14 -0.92 -10.94
CA SER A 21 -22.85 -1.02 -12.39
C SER A 21 -21.49 -0.40 -12.75
N ALA A 22 -20.92 -0.78 -13.90
CA ALA A 22 -19.61 -0.33 -14.41
C ALA A 22 -19.46 1.21 -14.51
N GLN A 23 -20.58 1.95 -14.56
CA GLN A 23 -20.58 3.42 -14.58
C GLN A 23 -20.04 4.06 -13.28
N TYR A 24 -20.13 3.36 -12.14
CA TYR A 24 -19.69 3.89 -10.84
C TYR A 24 -18.19 3.70 -10.57
N HIS A 25 -17.50 2.91 -11.40
CA HIS A 25 -16.11 2.54 -11.16
C HIS A 25 -15.16 3.76 -11.11
N GLY A 26 -15.34 4.72 -12.03
CA GLY A 26 -14.53 5.95 -12.04
C GLY A 26 -14.80 6.88 -10.86
N LEU A 27 -16.05 6.93 -10.38
CA LEU A 27 -16.42 7.75 -9.22
C LEU A 27 -15.89 7.14 -7.92
N LEU A 28 -15.96 5.81 -7.78
CA LEU A 28 -15.39 5.08 -6.64
C LEU A 28 -13.87 5.26 -6.56
N GLY A 29 -13.15 5.17 -7.67
CA GLY A 29 -11.71 5.44 -7.72
C GLY A 29 -11.37 6.85 -7.26
N THR A 30 -12.08 7.86 -7.78
CA THR A 30 -11.88 9.26 -7.38
C THR A 30 -12.13 9.47 -5.88
N ILE A 31 -13.18 8.85 -5.32
CA ILE A 31 -13.46 8.91 -3.88
C ILE A 31 -12.34 8.23 -3.09
N ALA A 32 -11.85 7.08 -3.53
CA ALA A 32 -10.75 6.37 -2.88
C ALA A 32 -9.48 7.22 -2.81
N ASP A 33 -9.13 7.93 -3.88
CA ASP A 33 -7.99 8.85 -3.91
C ASP A 33 -8.13 9.98 -2.87
N TYR A 34 -9.30 10.63 -2.80
CA TYR A 34 -9.55 11.68 -1.81
C TYR A 34 -9.51 11.15 -0.37
N LEU A 35 -10.06 9.96 -0.12
CA LEU A 35 -10.00 9.31 1.19
C LEU A 35 -8.55 8.97 1.58
N LEU A 36 -7.75 8.51 0.62
CA LEU A 36 -6.34 8.22 0.81
C LEU A 36 -5.56 9.50 1.15
N TYR A 37 -5.82 10.62 0.48
CA TYR A 37 -5.21 11.91 0.83
C TYR A 37 -5.60 12.38 2.24
N LEU A 38 -6.87 12.21 2.63
CA LEU A 38 -7.33 12.55 3.97
C LEU A 38 -6.68 11.64 5.04
N LEU A 39 -6.55 10.36 4.75
CA LEU A 39 -5.83 9.40 5.60
C LEU A 39 -4.35 9.82 5.75
N MET A 40 -3.69 10.17 4.64
CA MET A 40 -2.30 10.63 4.63
C MET A 40 -2.10 11.87 5.50
N PHE A 41 -3.02 12.82 5.42
CA PHE A 41 -3.02 14.01 6.26
C PHE A 41 -3.21 13.67 7.75
N SER A 42 -4.16 12.78 8.07
CA SER A 42 -4.42 12.32 9.44
C SER A 42 -3.22 11.60 10.05
N VAL A 43 -2.57 10.70 9.29
CA VAL A 43 -1.33 10.04 9.69
C VAL A 43 -0.22 11.07 9.93
N GLY A 44 -0.08 12.07 9.06
CA GLY A 44 0.87 13.16 9.23
C GLY A 44 0.69 13.94 10.53
N ILE A 45 -0.56 14.29 10.88
CA ILE A 45 -0.89 14.92 12.17
C ILE A 45 -0.51 14.01 13.34
N SER A 46 -0.89 12.73 13.28
CA SER A 46 -0.60 11.77 14.35
C SER A 46 0.89 11.61 14.60
N VAL A 47 1.70 11.54 13.54
CA VAL A 47 3.16 11.50 13.63
C VAL A 47 3.71 12.81 14.19
N GLY A 48 3.20 13.96 13.74
CA GLY A 48 3.63 15.28 14.22
C GLY A 48 3.31 15.56 15.69
N MET A 49 2.20 15.01 16.19
CA MET A 49 1.83 15.09 17.62
C MET A 49 2.70 14.20 18.50
N ASN A 50 3.42 13.23 17.93
CA ASN A 50 4.24 12.31 18.69
C ASN A 50 5.64 12.89 18.91
N GLU A 51 5.77 13.69 19.98
CA GLU A 51 7.03 14.33 20.36
C GLU A 51 8.18 13.31 20.54
N THR A 52 7.89 12.08 20.94
CA THR A 52 8.88 11.01 21.08
C THR A 52 9.50 10.61 19.73
N ILE A 53 8.73 10.62 18.63
CA ILE A 53 9.26 10.35 17.29
C ILE A 53 10.19 11.49 16.86
N ILE A 54 9.77 12.75 17.05
CA ILE A 54 10.56 13.93 16.69
C ILE A 54 11.86 14.00 17.51
N GLN A 55 11.77 13.76 18.83
CA GLN A 55 12.94 13.72 19.72
C GLN A 55 13.89 12.57 19.37
N LYS A 56 13.34 11.38 19.03
CA LYS A 56 14.14 10.25 18.54
C LYS A 56 14.86 10.62 17.24
N ILE A 57 14.17 11.16 16.24
CA ILE A 57 14.79 11.58 14.97
C ILE A 57 15.92 12.60 15.22
N ARG A 58 15.74 13.53 16.16
CA ARG A 58 16.74 14.54 16.51
C ARG A 58 17.94 13.98 17.29
N GLY A 59 17.73 12.89 18.04
CA GLY A 59 18.74 12.27 18.91
C GLY A 59 19.50 11.08 18.30
N TYR A 60 19.10 10.60 17.11
CA TYR A 60 19.76 9.47 16.45
C TYR A 60 20.90 9.91 15.52
N ASN A 61 21.99 9.13 15.55
CA ASN A 61 23.05 9.21 14.55
C ASN A 61 22.55 8.66 13.19
N LEU A 62 23.13 9.14 12.08
CA LEU A 62 22.80 8.70 10.70
C LEU A 62 22.73 7.17 10.51
N CYS A 63 23.41 6.38 11.36
CA CYS A 63 23.33 4.92 11.36
C CYS A 63 21.90 4.35 11.46
N ILE A 64 20.93 5.05 12.08
CA ILE A 64 19.56 4.51 12.15
C ILE A 64 18.89 4.41 10.76
N LEU A 65 19.33 5.23 9.80
CA LEU A 65 18.84 5.18 8.42
C LEU A 65 19.28 3.90 7.69
N LEU A 66 20.27 3.17 8.19
CA LEU A 66 20.66 1.88 7.61
C LEU A 66 19.53 0.86 7.69
N ILE A 67 18.67 0.93 8.72
CA ILE A 67 17.53 0.03 8.86
C ILE A 67 16.51 0.22 7.72
N PRO A 68 15.93 1.42 7.50
CA PRO A 68 15.00 1.63 6.39
C PRO A 68 15.65 1.44 5.02
N ILE A 69 16.94 1.78 4.85
CA ILE A 69 17.66 1.50 3.60
C ILE A 69 17.78 -0.01 3.36
N GLY A 70 18.18 -0.78 4.38
CA GLY A 70 18.30 -2.23 4.30
C GLY A 70 16.96 -2.91 4.00
N VAL A 71 15.89 -2.46 4.67
CA VAL A 71 14.52 -2.92 4.39
C VAL A 71 14.10 -2.57 2.96
N THR A 72 14.40 -1.36 2.49
CA THR A 72 14.10 -0.94 1.11
C THR A 72 14.77 -1.85 0.10
N ILE A 73 16.08 -2.07 0.25
CA ILE A 73 16.86 -2.94 -0.64
C ILE A 73 16.32 -4.37 -0.60
N GLY A 74 16.10 -4.91 0.60
CA GLY A 74 15.58 -6.27 0.77
C GLY A 74 14.19 -6.45 0.18
N SER A 75 13.29 -5.48 0.34
CA SER A 75 11.91 -5.56 -0.18
C SER A 75 11.88 -5.46 -1.71
N VAL A 76 12.68 -4.56 -2.29
CA VAL A 76 12.82 -4.44 -3.75
C VAL A 76 13.48 -5.69 -4.33
N PHE A 77 14.52 -6.20 -3.69
CA PHE A 77 15.17 -7.44 -4.09
C PHE A 77 14.23 -8.65 -4.00
N GLY A 78 13.42 -8.75 -2.94
CA GLY A 78 12.37 -9.75 -2.81
C GLY A 78 11.36 -9.65 -3.95
N GLY A 79 10.90 -8.43 -4.29
CA GLY A 79 10.03 -8.18 -5.44
C GLY A 79 10.66 -8.59 -6.78
N PHE A 80 11.97 -8.40 -6.95
CA PHE A 80 12.71 -8.86 -8.12
C PHE A 80 12.73 -10.39 -8.22
N VAL A 81 13.08 -11.08 -7.12
CA VAL A 81 13.14 -12.55 -7.07
C VAL A 81 11.75 -13.16 -7.31
N CYS A 82 10.70 -12.61 -6.69
CA CYS A 82 9.33 -13.03 -6.94
C CYS A 82 8.92 -12.80 -8.41
N GLY A 83 9.33 -11.68 -9.00
CA GLY A 83 9.10 -11.40 -10.42
C GLY A 83 9.69 -12.46 -11.35
N LEU A 84 10.90 -12.95 -11.05
CA LEU A 84 11.54 -14.04 -11.79
C LEU A 84 10.82 -15.39 -11.61
N ILE A 85 10.31 -15.67 -10.41
CA ILE A 85 9.63 -16.94 -10.11
C ILE A 85 8.26 -17.00 -10.79
N PHE A 86 7.53 -15.89 -10.80
CA PHE A 86 6.15 -15.81 -11.32
C PHE A 86 6.05 -15.25 -12.74
N ASP A 87 7.18 -15.06 -13.44
CA ASP A 87 7.28 -14.49 -14.79
C ASP A 87 6.52 -13.16 -14.96
N MET A 88 6.62 -12.30 -13.94
CA MET A 88 5.99 -10.98 -13.95
C MET A 88 6.91 -9.95 -14.57
N ARG A 89 6.33 -8.91 -15.20
CA ARG A 89 7.10 -7.75 -15.65
C ARG A 89 7.85 -7.17 -14.46
N ALA A 90 9.16 -6.94 -14.63
CA ALA A 90 10.02 -6.46 -13.56
C ALA A 90 9.49 -5.18 -12.91
N VAL A 91 8.90 -4.26 -13.69
CA VAL A 91 8.31 -3.03 -13.16
C VAL A 91 7.20 -3.34 -12.15
N ASP A 92 6.29 -4.26 -12.47
CA ASP A 92 5.14 -4.58 -11.63
C ASP A 92 5.57 -5.30 -10.35
N SER A 93 6.50 -6.26 -10.45
CA SER A 93 6.97 -7.02 -9.28
C SER A 93 7.85 -6.19 -8.34
N LEU A 94 8.69 -5.29 -8.90
CA LEU A 94 9.47 -4.34 -8.13
C LEU A 94 8.58 -3.30 -7.45
N SER A 95 7.53 -2.82 -8.13
CA SER A 95 6.55 -1.89 -7.55
C SER A 95 5.78 -2.52 -6.39
N ILE A 96 5.37 -3.79 -6.52
CA ILE A 96 4.75 -4.54 -5.41
C ILE A 96 5.75 -4.67 -4.25
N GLY A 97 7.01 -5.05 -4.54
CA GLY A 97 8.06 -5.14 -3.52
C GLY A 97 8.37 -3.80 -2.84
N ALA A 98 8.28 -2.69 -3.55
CA ALA A 98 8.51 -1.35 -3.03
C ALA A 98 7.35 -0.80 -2.17
N ALA A 99 6.20 -1.47 -2.13
CA ALA A 99 5.07 -1.09 -1.29
C ALA A 99 5.38 -1.16 0.22
N MET A 100 6.34 -1.99 0.62
CA MET A 100 6.84 -2.15 2.00
C MET A 100 5.73 -2.30 3.06
N GLY A 101 4.63 -2.97 2.73
CA GLY A 101 3.50 -3.20 3.64
C GLY A 101 2.48 -2.06 3.72
N TRP A 102 2.62 -1.00 2.92
CA TRP A 102 1.65 0.10 2.90
C TRP A 102 0.43 -0.24 2.04
N TYR A 103 -0.41 -1.16 2.53
CA TYR A 103 -1.55 -1.71 1.79
C TYR A 103 -2.56 -0.63 1.32
N SER A 104 -2.84 0.39 2.14
CA SER A 104 -3.83 1.43 1.79
C SER A 104 -3.42 2.29 0.60
N LEU A 105 -2.11 2.53 0.41
CA LEU A 105 -1.57 3.36 -0.66
C LEU A 105 -1.20 2.51 -1.88
N SER A 106 -0.50 1.40 -1.64
CA SER A 106 0.06 0.57 -2.71
C SER A 106 -1.00 -0.02 -3.63
N GLY A 107 -2.11 -0.53 -3.10
CA GLY A 107 -3.17 -1.12 -3.92
C GLY A 107 -3.76 -0.14 -4.92
N VAL A 108 -4.25 1.00 -4.41
CA VAL A 108 -4.90 2.05 -5.22
C VAL A 108 -3.92 2.65 -6.23
N MET A 109 -2.68 2.91 -5.81
CA MET A 109 -1.68 3.53 -6.68
C MET A 109 -1.20 2.58 -7.79
N LEU A 110 -0.99 1.29 -7.49
CA LEU A 110 -0.57 0.32 -8.51
C LEU A 110 -1.72 -0.10 -9.45
N GLU A 111 -2.96 -0.07 -8.96
CA GLU A 111 -4.15 -0.20 -9.81
C GLU A 111 -4.22 0.94 -10.85
N ALA A 112 -4.02 2.18 -10.41
CA ALA A 112 -4.03 3.35 -11.29
C ALA A 112 -2.88 3.37 -12.31
N LEU A 113 -1.70 2.84 -11.93
CA LEU A 113 -0.49 2.90 -12.76
C LEU A 113 -0.28 1.71 -13.69
N SER A 114 -0.79 0.52 -13.34
CA SER A 114 -0.53 -0.69 -14.13
C SER A 114 -1.81 -1.46 -14.45
N SER A 115 -2.46 -2.06 -13.44
CA SER A 115 -3.69 -2.84 -13.64
C SER A 115 -4.35 -3.15 -12.29
N ALA A 116 -5.67 -3.30 -12.28
CA ALA A 116 -6.43 -3.77 -11.12
C ALA A 116 -5.91 -5.10 -10.56
N GLN A 117 -5.38 -5.98 -11.41
CA GLN A 117 -4.77 -7.25 -10.98
C GLN A 117 -3.54 -7.00 -10.10
N ILE A 118 -2.66 -6.10 -10.53
CA ILE A 118 -1.41 -5.78 -9.83
C ILE A 118 -1.71 -5.00 -8.54
N GLY A 119 -2.66 -4.07 -8.59
CA GLY A 119 -3.15 -3.37 -7.40
C GLY A 119 -3.72 -4.34 -6.36
N THR A 120 -4.48 -5.35 -6.80
CA THR A 120 -5.02 -6.39 -5.90
C THR A 120 -3.90 -7.24 -5.27
N ILE A 121 -2.92 -7.66 -6.06
CA ILE A 121 -1.77 -8.43 -5.55
C ILE A 121 -1.00 -7.58 -4.52
N ALA A 122 -0.72 -6.32 -4.83
CA ALA A 122 -0.01 -5.40 -3.93
C ALA A 122 -0.76 -5.15 -2.61
N PHE A 123 -2.09 -5.00 -2.68
CA PHE A 123 -2.93 -4.84 -1.51
C PHE A 123 -2.89 -6.09 -0.62
N LEU A 124 -3.11 -7.27 -1.20
CA LEU A 124 -3.14 -8.53 -0.45
C LEU A 124 -1.77 -8.88 0.13
N SER A 125 -0.69 -8.70 -0.64
CA SER A 125 0.68 -8.97 -0.18
C SER A 125 1.16 -8.01 0.90
N SER A 126 0.59 -6.80 0.95
CA SER A 126 0.93 -5.80 1.96
C SER A 126 0.05 -5.89 3.20
N LEU A 127 -1.14 -6.47 3.08
CA LEU A 127 -2.10 -6.63 4.18
C LEU A 127 -1.86 -7.92 4.98
N MET A 128 -1.38 -8.98 4.33
CA MET A 128 -1.05 -10.28 4.94
C MET A 128 0.42 -10.36 5.33
#